data_AF-A0A4Q3RIM3-F1
#
_entry.id   AF-A0A4Q3RIM3-F1
#
_cell.length_a   1.000
_cell.length_b   1.000
_cell.length_c   1.000
_cell.angle_alpha   90.00
_cell.angle_beta   90.00
_cell.angle_gamma   90.00
#
_symmetry.space_group_name_H-M   'P 1'
#
loop_
_entity.id
_entity.type
_entity.pdbx_description
1 polymer ?
#
loop_
_entity_poly.entity_id
_entity_poly.type
_entity_poly.pdbx_seq_one_letter_code
_entity_poly.pdbx_strand_id
1 'polypeptide(L)'
;VKTKNLKSSPVIVAVIDSGVDTLHEDLRSILWRNPKEIPGNGVDDDNNGYVDDVYGWNFLGGRDGRNVEKDSYEAARVYHKLKSKWEEKDLASGTLSADDTREYKMWLKAKFDIVGEINPLEVIQVKRMYKDLKIGDSVIRKGISKEEYNCKDLATYTPSDDKSKKVKAILLNICKGNDNDDISNVMILDELENDINKFEAVDKAPREFRNEIVQDNYNDINDKFYGNQNVMVSNTSALHGTHVSGIIGAVRGNGVGMDGVADNVRIMTVRAVPDGDEHDKDIALAIRYAADNGAKVINMSFGKGFSPEKKWVDDAVKYAQSKGVLLVHAAGNSHQNLDTTYNFPTPV
;
A
#
# COMPACT_ATOMS: atom_id res chain seq x y z
N VAL A 1 15.83 -0.08 27.92
CA VAL A 1 15.92 0.49 29.29
C VAL A 1 14.95 -0.28 30.19
N LYS A 2 15.42 -1.18 31.07
CA LYS A 2 14.58 -1.76 32.13
C LYS A 2 14.61 -0.81 33.33
N THR A 3 13.79 0.23 33.31
CA THR A 3 13.58 1.11 34.48
C THR A 3 12.95 0.26 35.58
N LYS A 4 13.72 0.04 36.66
CA LYS A 4 13.45 -1.01 37.67
C LYS A 4 12.11 -0.88 38.42
N ASN A 5 11.35 0.20 38.25
CA ASN A 5 10.16 0.50 39.05
C ASN A 5 8.89 0.87 38.25
N LEU A 6 8.88 0.80 36.91
CA LEU A 6 7.66 1.03 36.13
C LEU A 6 7.08 -0.31 35.67
N LYS A 7 5.81 -0.58 36.01
CA LYS A 7 5.09 -1.72 35.46
C LYS A 7 4.76 -1.44 34.00
N SER A 8 5.23 -2.30 33.11
CA SER A 8 4.89 -2.21 31.69
C SER A 8 3.40 -2.49 31.49
N SER A 9 2.73 -1.66 30.70
CA SER A 9 1.33 -1.86 30.29
C SER A 9 1.29 -2.13 28.80
N PRO A 10 0.50 -3.12 28.33
CA PRO A 10 0.42 -3.42 26.89
C PRO A 10 -0.01 -2.19 26.09
N VAL A 11 0.73 -1.87 25.03
CA VAL A 11 0.41 -0.78 24.11
C VAL A 11 -0.13 -1.33 22.81
N ILE A 12 -1.31 -0.87 22.39
CA ILE A 12 -1.85 -1.19 21.07
C ILE A 12 -1.17 -0.27 20.05
N VAL A 13 -0.51 -0.89 19.07
CA VAL A 13 0.08 -0.22 17.91
C VAL A 13 -0.72 -0.64 16.69
N ALA A 14 -1.40 0.30 16.05
CA ALA A 14 -2.07 0.05 14.78
C ALA A 14 -1.06 0.17 13.65
N VAL A 15 -1.09 -0.79 12.73
CA VAL A 15 -0.31 -0.79 11.49
C VAL A 15 -1.31 -0.60 10.36
N ILE A 16 -1.37 0.63 9.83
CA ILE A 16 -2.16 0.94 8.63
C ILE A 16 -1.28 0.63 7.42
N ASP A 17 -1.59 -0.45 6.71
CA ASP A 17 -0.73 -0.99 5.65
C ASP A 17 -1.56 -1.85 4.66
N SER A 18 -0.86 -2.69 3.90
CA SER A 18 -1.35 -3.74 3.02
C SER A 18 -1.80 -5.00 3.76
N GLY A 19 -1.84 -4.99 5.09
CA GLY A 19 -2.26 -6.13 5.89
C GLY A 19 -1.08 -6.90 6.49
N VAL A 20 -1.41 -7.92 7.29
CA VAL A 20 -0.42 -8.68 8.08
C VAL A 20 -0.77 -10.15 8.01
N ASP A 21 0.25 -10.99 7.91
CA ASP A 21 0.11 -12.45 7.99
C ASP A 21 -0.28 -12.82 9.42
N THR A 22 -1.58 -13.08 9.58
CA THR A 22 -2.16 -13.42 10.89
C THR A 22 -1.72 -14.79 11.41
N LEU A 23 -1.10 -15.60 10.56
CA LEU A 23 -0.61 -16.94 10.89
C LEU A 23 0.90 -16.99 11.11
N HIS A 24 1.62 -15.89 10.86
CA HIS A 24 3.07 -15.82 10.98
C HIS A 24 3.55 -16.29 12.35
N GLU A 25 4.45 -17.27 12.38
CA GLU A 25 4.86 -17.97 13.60
C GLU A 25 5.45 -17.03 14.67
N ASP A 26 6.13 -15.98 14.22
CA ASP A 26 6.78 -14.98 15.07
C ASP A 26 5.86 -13.81 15.49
N LEU A 27 4.65 -13.69 14.90
CA LEU A 27 3.73 -12.57 15.15
C LEU A 27 2.37 -12.98 15.70
N ARG A 28 1.85 -14.16 15.38
CA ARG A 28 0.45 -14.53 15.71
C ARG A 28 0.06 -14.34 17.19
N SER A 29 1.00 -14.43 18.12
CA SER A 29 0.76 -14.28 19.57
C SER A 29 0.78 -12.82 20.06
N ILE A 30 1.30 -11.89 19.27
CA ILE A 30 1.34 -10.45 19.58
C ILE A 30 0.31 -9.64 18.80
N LEU A 31 -0.44 -10.24 17.87
CA LEU A 31 -1.54 -9.56 17.23
C LEU A 31 -2.57 -9.13 18.27
N TRP A 32 -3.06 -7.91 18.13
CA TRP A 32 -4.18 -7.41 18.89
C TRP A 32 -5.40 -8.26 18.56
N ARG A 33 -6.15 -8.60 19.60
CA ARG A 33 -7.46 -9.25 19.47
C ARG A 33 -8.49 -8.33 20.08
N ASN A 34 -9.53 -7.95 19.33
CA ASN A 34 -10.64 -7.19 19.88
C ASN A 34 -11.29 -8.02 21.00
N PRO A 35 -11.19 -7.62 22.29
CA PRO A 35 -11.72 -8.41 23.39
C PRO A 35 -13.25 -8.39 23.44
N LYS A 36 -13.90 -7.56 22.61
CA LYS A 36 -15.35 -7.40 22.59
C LYS A 36 -16.03 -8.20 21.47
N GLU A 37 -15.26 -8.80 20.57
CA GLU A 37 -15.79 -9.62 19.46
C GLU A 37 -15.78 -11.12 19.81
N ILE A 38 -16.78 -11.85 19.32
CA ILE A 38 -16.83 -13.31 19.29
C ILE A 38 -16.43 -13.76 17.87
N PRO A 39 -15.22 -14.31 17.67
CA PRO A 39 -14.71 -14.58 16.33
C PRO A 39 -15.60 -15.49 15.47
N GLY A 40 -16.01 -14.98 14.31
CA GLY A 40 -16.66 -15.75 13.24
C GLY A 40 -18.14 -16.02 13.48
N ASN A 41 -18.80 -15.22 14.32
CA ASN A 41 -20.25 -15.35 14.54
C ASN A 41 -21.07 -14.53 13.51
N GLY A 42 -20.43 -13.69 12.70
CA GLY A 42 -21.10 -12.84 11.71
C GLY A 42 -21.88 -11.67 12.32
N VAL A 43 -21.57 -11.31 13.56
CA VAL A 43 -22.22 -10.22 14.31
C VAL A 43 -21.17 -9.18 14.69
N ASP A 44 -21.58 -7.92 14.73
CA ASP A 44 -20.83 -6.83 15.34
C ASP A 44 -21.20 -6.82 16.84
N ASP A 45 -20.42 -7.54 17.64
CA ASP A 45 -20.74 -7.78 19.06
C ASP A 45 -20.56 -6.53 19.92
N ASP A 46 -19.63 -5.65 19.51
CA ASP A 46 -19.32 -4.42 20.23
C ASP A 46 -20.06 -3.18 19.72
N ASN A 47 -20.85 -3.34 18.66
CA ASN A 47 -21.67 -2.33 17.98
C ASN A 47 -20.84 -1.13 17.48
N ASN A 48 -19.60 -1.36 17.06
CA ASN A 48 -18.72 -0.34 16.49
C ASN A 48 -18.91 -0.14 14.98
N GLY A 49 -19.72 -0.99 14.33
CA GLY A 49 -20.04 -1.00 12.91
C GLY A 49 -19.18 -1.96 12.06
N TYR A 50 -18.30 -2.75 12.68
CA TYR A 50 -17.33 -3.62 11.99
C TYR A 50 -17.47 -5.07 12.46
N VAL A 51 -18.24 -5.86 11.71
CA VAL A 51 -18.54 -7.26 12.01
C VAL A 51 -17.29 -8.13 12.03
N ASP A 52 -17.05 -8.87 13.13
CA ASP A 52 -15.94 -9.80 13.29
C ASP A 52 -14.55 -9.15 13.14
N ASP A 53 -14.34 -7.91 13.59
CA ASP A 53 -13.07 -7.16 13.48
C ASP A 53 -11.96 -7.63 14.45
N VAL A 54 -11.79 -8.95 14.55
CA VAL A 54 -10.98 -9.66 15.55
C VAL A 54 -9.54 -9.17 15.63
N TYR A 55 -8.85 -8.99 14.50
CA TYR A 55 -7.46 -8.51 14.48
C TYR A 55 -7.32 -7.05 14.06
N GLY A 56 -8.43 -6.41 13.73
CA GLY A 56 -8.51 -5.14 13.03
C GLY A 56 -9.44 -5.23 11.83
N TRP A 57 -9.28 -4.30 10.86
CA TRP A 57 -10.23 -4.13 9.76
C TRP A 57 -9.58 -3.95 8.40
N ASN A 58 -10.25 -4.42 7.34
CA ASN A 58 -9.84 -4.24 5.95
C ASN A 58 -10.80 -3.29 5.21
N PHE A 59 -10.37 -2.05 5.01
CA PHE A 59 -11.08 -1.02 4.23
C PHE A 59 -11.03 -1.27 2.71
N LEU A 60 -10.19 -2.20 2.26
CA LEU A 60 -10.09 -2.61 0.85
C LEU A 60 -10.96 -3.85 0.56
N GLY A 61 -11.78 -4.27 1.52
CA GLY A 61 -12.65 -5.44 1.43
C GLY A 61 -14.04 -5.12 0.90
N GLY A 62 -14.62 -6.08 0.18
CA GLY A 62 -16.04 -6.15 -0.13
C GLY A 62 -16.77 -7.04 0.87
N ARG A 63 -18.07 -6.77 1.07
CA ARG A 63 -18.97 -7.61 1.91
C ARG A 63 -19.13 -9.04 1.38
N ASP A 64 -18.81 -9.26 0.12
CA ASP A 64 -18.81 -10.58 -0.53
C ASP A 64 -17.49 -11.34 -0.35
N GLY A 65 -16.55 -10.80 0.45
CA GLY A 65 -15.26 -11.40 0.75
C GLY A 65 -14.17 -11.14 -0.29
N ARG A 66 -14.48 -10.49 -1.42
CA ARG A 66 -13.45 -10.02 -2.38
C ARG A 66 -12.65 -8.88 -1.76
N ASN A 67 -11.41 -8.70 -2.22
CA ASN A 67 -10.51 -7.68 -1.70
C ASN A 67 -9.79 -6.99 -2.85
N VAL A 68 -9.64 -5.67 -2.74
CA VAL A 68 -8.82 -4.87 -3.66
C VAL A 68 -7.37 -5.08 -3.27
N GLU A 69 -6.64 -5.86 -4.07
CA GLU A 69 -5.19 -6.06 -3.89
C GLU A 69 -4.37 -5.03 -4.65
N LYS A 70 -4.80 -4.67 -5.86
CA LYS A 70 -4.15 -3.68 -6.73
C LYS A 70 -5.04 -2.46 -6.91
N ASP A 71 -4.42 -1.28 -7.02
CA ASP A 71 -5.10 -0.03 -7.36
C ASP A 71 -4.23 0.82 -8.30
N SER A 72 -4.80 1.91 -8.79
CA SER A 72 -4.08 2.88 -9.61
C SER A 72 -3.25 3.86 -8.77
N TYR A 73 -2.38 4.63 -9.44
CA TYR A 73 -1.68 5.75 -8.81
C TYR A 73 -2.58 6.99 -8.77
N GLU A 74 -2.51 7.75 -7.67
CA GLU A 74 -3.36 8.91 -7.42
C GLU A 74 -3.10 10.03 -8.45
N ALA A 75 -1.86 10.14 -8.93
CA ALA A 75 -1.51 11.07 -10.01
C ALA A 75 -2.38 10.84 -11.27
N ALA A 76 -2.57 9.58 -11.67
CA ALA A 76 -3.38 9.23 -12.83
C ALA A 76 -4.86 9.50 -12.57
N ARG A 77 -5.36 9.16 -11.37
CA ARG A 77 -6.75 9.44 -10.96
C ARG A 77 -7.05 10.93 -11.00
N VAL A 78 -6.19 11.76 -10.40
CA VAL A 78 -6.31 13.22 -10.38
C VAL A 78 -6.22 13.82 -11.79
N TYR A 79 -5.25 13.39 -12.60
CA TYR A 79 -5.07 13.88 -13.97
C TYR A 79 -6.34 13.69 -14.79
N HIS A 80 -6.87 12.45 -14.84
CA HIS A 80 -8.04 12.11 -15.64
C HIS A 80 -9.33 12.71 -15.08
N LYS A 81 -9.54 12.68 -13.76
CA LYS A 81 -10.74 13.24 -13.10
C LYS A 81 -10.92 14.72 -13.42
N LEU A 82 -9.83 15.48 -13.49
CA LEU A 82 -9.87 16.93 -13.64
C LEU A 82 -9.50 17.42 -15.05
N LYS A 83 -9.12 16.51 -15.96
CA LYS A 83 -8.72 16.84 -17.35
C LYS A 83 -9.75 17.70 -18.07
N SER A 84 -11.02 17.28 -18.05
CA SER A 84 -12.11 18.02 -18.71
C SER A 84 -12.38 19.40 -18.12
N LYS A 85 -12.03 19.64 -16.85
CA LYS A 85 -12.21 20.93 -16.17
C LYS A 85 -11.08 21.92 -16.50
N TRP A 86 -9.86 21.44 -16.69
CA TRP A 86 -8.67 22.31 -16.73
C TRP A 86 -7.87 22.31 -18.04
N GLU A 87 -7.94 21.26 -18.87
CA GLU A 87 -7.10 21.13 -20.08
C GLU A 87 -7.30 22.26 -21.08
N GLU A 88 -8.55 22.66 -21.30
CA GLU A 88 -8.92 23.69 -22.29
C GLU A 88 -9.26 25.04 -21.66
N LYS A 89 -9.04 25.20 -20.34
CA LYS A 89 -9.48 26.39 -19.63
C LYS A 89 -8.54 27.57 -19.87
N ASP A 90 -9.05 28.64 -20.44
CA ASP A 90 -8.34 29.92 -20.52
C ASP A 90 -8.30 30.59 -19.14
N LEU A 91 -7.10 30.69 -18.58
CA LEU A 91 -6.84 31.32 -17.29
C LEU A 91 -6.40 32.79 -17.41
N ALA A 92 -6.27 33.31 -18.63
CA ALA A 92 -5.85 34.69 -18.87
C ALA A 92 -6.92 35.73 -18.49
N SER A 93 -8.18 35.31 -18.32
CA SER A 93 -9.32 36.24 -18.21
C SER A 93 -9.99 36.32 -16.83
N GLY A 94 -9.51 35.65 -15.79
CA GLY A 94 -10.19 35.67 -14.48
C GLY A 94 -9.37 35.22 -13.28
N THR A 95 -9.73 35.72 -12.09
CA THR A 95 -9.15 35.30 -10.81
C THR A 95 -9.82 34.01 -10.34
N LEU A 96 -9.04 32.95 -10.12
CA LEU A 96 -9.53 31.70 -9.54
C LEU A 96 -9.86 31.87 -8.05
N SER A 97 -10.84 31.12 -7.56
CA SER A 97 -11.05 30.97 -6.11
C SER A 97 -9.82 30.30 -5.47
N ALA A 98 -9.68 30.38 -4.14
CA ALA A 98 -8.60 29.71 -3.44
C ALA A 98 -8.65 28.17 -3.64
N ASP A 99 -9.86 27.62 -3.73
CA ASP A 99 -10.09 26.18 -3.88
C ASP A 99 -9.77 25.73 -5.32
N ASP A 100 -10.26 26.47 -6.32
CA ASP A 100 -9.92 26.25 -7.72
C ASP A 100 -8.41 26.41 -7.97
N THR A 101 -7.75 27.34 -7.28
CA THR A 101 -6.30 27.52 -7.37
C THR A 101 -5.55 26.29 -6.85
N ARG A 102 -5.98 25.72 -5.72
CA ARG A 102 -5.37 24.51 -5.16
C ARG A 102 -5.60 23.31 -6.07
N GLU A 103 -6.84 23.14 -6.53
CA GLU A 103 -7.23 22.05 -7.42
C GLU A 103 -6.47 22.12 -8.77
N TYR A 104 -6.39 23.32 -9.37
CA TYR A 104 -5.65 23.52 -10.62
C TYR A 104 -4.15 23.25 -10.47
N LYS A 105 -3.52 23.72 -9.37
CA LYS A 105 -2.10 23.42 -9.09
C LYS A 105 -1.85 21.92 -8.92
N MET A 106 -2.75 21.23 -8.22
CA MET A 106 -2.69 19.78 -8.06
C MET A 106 -2.83 19.07 -9.41
N TRP A 107 -3.77 19.50 -10.25
CA TRP A 107 -3.93 18.94 -11.59
C TRP A 107 -2.72 19.21 -12.50
N LEU A 108 -2.11 20.41 -12.45
CA LEU A 108 -0.88 20.70 -13.20
C LEU A 108 0.28 19.78 -12.78
N LYS A 109 0.44 19.53 -11.48
CA LYS A 109 1.43 18.57 -10.99
C LYS A 109 1.11 17.16 -11.50
N ALA A 110 -0.14 16.72 -11.43
CA ALA A 110 -0.56 15.42 -11.95
C ALA A 110 -0.32 15.28 -13.46
N LYS A 111 -0.62 16.33 -14.23
CA LYS A 111 -0.32 16.39 -15.66
C LYS A 111 1.18 16.29 -15.92
N PHE A 112 2.02 16.98 -15.16
CA PHE A 112 3.47 16.87 -15.30
C PHE A 112 3.95 15.45 -14.96
N ASP A 113 3.49 14.85 -13.87
CA ASP A 113 3.88 13.50 -13.43
C ASP A 113 3.43 12.41 -14.42
N ILE A 114 2.28 12.60 -15.08
CA ILE A 114 1.72 11.63 -16.04
C ILE A 114 2.20 11.88 -17.48
N VAL A 115 2.24 13.12 -17.94
CA VAL A 115 2.50 13.45 -19.35
C VAL A 115 3.96 13.82 -19.59
N GLY A 116 4.62 14.43 -18.61
CA GLY A 116 5.89 15.18 -18.67
C GLY A 116 6.94 14.74 -19.71
N GLU A 117 8.16 14.42 -19.28
CA GLU A 117 9.24 14.06 -20.22
C GLU A 117 9.19 12.57 -20.60
N ILE A 118 8.03 12.04 -20.98
CA ILE A 118 7.95 10.66 -21.46
C ILE A 118 8.62 10.57 -22.83
N ASN A 119 9.68 9.76 -22.94
CA ASN A 119 10.34 9.45 -24.20
C ASN A 119 9.61 8.29 -24.92
N PRO A 120 8.97 8.50 -26.08
CA PRO A 120 8.23 7.44 -26.77
C PRO A 120 9.09 6.22 -27.15
N LEU A 121 10.39 6.42 -27.39
CA LEU A 121 11.30 5.32 -27.72
C LEU A 121 11.54 4.42 -26.49
N GLU A 122 11.63 5.01 -25.30
CA GLU A 122 11.79 4.27 -24.05
C GLU A 122 10.55 3.43 -23.76
N VAL A 123 9.35 4.00 -23.94
CA VAL A 123 8.08 3.28 -23.79
C VAL A 123 8.03 2.04 -24.70
N ILE A 124 8.40 2.19 -25.98
CA ILE A 124 8.44 1.08 -26.93
C ILE A 124 9.45 0.01 -26.49
N GLN A 125 10.62 0.43 -25.99
CA GLN A 125 11.65 -0.48 -25.50
C GLN A 125 11.20 -1.26 -24.27
N VAL A 126 10.61 -0.60 -23.27
CA VAL A 126 10.08 -1.23 -22.05
C VAL A 126 8.96 -2.22 -22.40
N LYS A 127 7.98 -1.82 -23.24
CA LYS A 127 6.89 -2.72 -23.67
C LYS A 127 7.40 -3.96 -24.40
N ARG A 128 8.43 -3.79 -25.25
CA ARG A 128 9.07 -4.92 -25.94
C ARG A 128 9.81 -5.82 -24.96
N MET A 129 10.59 -5.24 -24.05
CA MET A 129 11.33 -5.98 -23.03
C MET A 129 10.39 -6.79 -22.12
N TYR A 130 9.32 -6.18 -21.62
CA TYR A 130 8.31 -6.87 -20.81
C TYR A 130 7.70 -8.07 -21.56
N LYS A 131 7.35 -7.89 -22.84
CA LYS A 131 6.82 -8.98 -23.66
C LYS A 131 7.82 -10.14 -23.81
N ASP A 132 9.09 -9.83 -24.08
CA ASP A 132 10.14 -10.83 -24.25
C ASP A 132 10.43 -11.56 -22.92
N LEU A 133 10.47 -10.81 -21.80
CA LEU A 133 10.62 -11.36 -20.45
C LEU A 133 9.45 -12.28 -20.08
N LYS A 134 8.20 -11.86 -20.30
CA LYS A 134 7.01 -12.68 -19.98
C LYS A 134 6.98 -14.00 -20.76
N ILE A 135 7.39 -13.98 -22.03
CA ILE A 135 7.48 -15.19 -22.85
C ILE A 135 8.56 -16.13 -22.31
N GLY A 136 9.77 -15.62 -22.05
CA GLY A 136 10.86 -16.46 -21.52
C GLY A 136 10.58 -16.95 -20.10
N ASP A 137 9.99 -16.11 -19.25
CA ASP A 137 9.55 -16.46 -17.90
C ASP A 137 8.61 -17.66 -17.91
N SER A 138 7.59 -17.67 -18.78
CA SER A 138 6.68 -18.80 -18.93
C SER A 138 7.39 -20.13 -19.26
N VAL A 139 8.49 -20.08 -20.02
CA VAL A 139 9.30 -21.26 -20.34
C VAL A 139 10.20 -21.66 -19.17
N ILE A 140 10.83 -20.69 -18.50
CA ILE A 140 11.69 -20.92 -17.33
C ILE A 140 10.90 -21.52 -16.17
N ARG A 141 9.70 -21.00 -15.86
CA ARG A 141 8.82 -21.55 -14.81
C ARG A 141 8.55 -23.04 -15.02
N LYS A 142 8.24 -23.43 -16.26
CA LYS A 142 8.03 -24.84 -16.63
C LYS A 142 9.30 -25.67 -16.48
N GLY A 143 10.46 -25.11 -16.86
CA GLY A 143 11.74 -25.80 -16.76
C GLY A 143 12.24 -26.01 -15.32
N ILE A 144 12.02 -25.02 -14.44
CA ILE A 144 12.40 -25.08 -13.02
C ILE A 144 11.31 -25.74 -12.17
N SER A 145 10.09 -25.91 -12.71
CA SER A 145 8.91 -26.39 -11.98
C SER A 145 8.56 -25.51 -10.77
N LYS A 146 8.68 -24.19 -10.94
CA LYS A 146 8.34 -23.17 -9.94
C LYS A 146 7.65 -21.99 -10.61
N GLU A 147 6.56 -21.50 -10.02
CA GLU A 147 5.89 -20.27 -10.48
C GLU A 147 6.69 -19.02 -10.13
N GLU A 148 7.30 -19.03 -8.94
CA GLU A 148 8.20 -17.99 -8.47
C GLU A 148 9.60 -18.56 -8.28
N TYR A 149 10.60 -17.91 -8.87
CA TYR A 149 11.99 -18.29 -8.77
C TYR A 149 12.86 -17.03 -8.68
N ASN A 150 14.01 -17.16 -8.01
CA ASN A 150 14.96 -16.06 -7.84
C ASN A 150 16.27 -16.33 -8.60
N CYS A 151 17.25 -15.46 -8.39
CA CYS A 151 18.53 -15.59 -9.08
C CYS A 151 19.37 -16.80 -8.64
N LYS A 152 19.16 -17.30 -7.41
CA LYS A 152 19.78 -18.56 -6.94
C LYS A 152 19.23 -19.76 -7.70
N ASP A 153 17.91 -19.80 -7.91
CA ASP A 153 17.26 -20.82 -8.73
C ASP A 153 17.76 -20.77 -10.18
N LEU A 154 17.77 -19.57 -10.79
CA LEU A 154 18.23 -19.34 -12.16
C LEU A 154 19.69 -19.74 -12.38
N ALA A 155 20.58 -19.49 -11.40
CA ALA A 155 22.00 -19.79 -11.52
C ALA A 155 22.23 -21.27 -11.89
N THR A 156 21.44 -22.17 -11.31
CA THR A 156 21.53 -23.62 -11.52
C THR A 156 20.78 -24.14 -12.75
N TYR A 157 19.82 -23.37 -13.27
CA TYR A 157 18.99 -23.78 -14.42
C TYR A 157 19.66 -23.47 -15.77
N THR A 158 19.69 -24.42 -16.70
CA THR A 158 20.24 -24.19 -18.06
C THR A 158 19.12 -24.28 -19.11
N PRO A 159 18.63 -23.15 -19.66
CA PRO A 159 17.59 -23.18 -20.66
C PRO A 159 18.08 -23.75 -22.00
N SER A 160 17.25 -24.57 -22.66
CA SER A 160 17.58 -25.17 -23.95
C SER A 160 17.40 -24.21 -25.13
N ASP A 161 16.44 -23.30 -25.06
CA ASP A 161 16.12 -22.35 -26.13
C ASP A 161 16.77 -20.97 -25.92
N ASP A 162 17.03 -20.27 -27.03
CA ASP A 162 17.78 -19.01 -27.00
C ASP A 162 17.01 -17.84 -26.37
N LYS A 163 15.67 -17.88 -26.35
CA LYS A 163 14.88 -16.83 -25.70
C LYS A 163 15.02 -16.93 -24.18
N SER A 164 14.87 -18.13 -23.63
CA SER A 164 15.04 -18.37 -22.19
C SER A 164 16.48 -18.12 -21.73
N LYS A 165 17.50 -18.39 -22.56
CA LYS A 165 18.90 -18.02 -22.26
C LYS A 165 19.07 -16.50 -22.13
N LYS A 166 18.48 -15.73 -23.03
CA LYS A 166 18.50 -14.25 -22.97
C LYS A 166 17.78 -13.73 -21.73
N VAL A 167 16.59 -14.25 -21.44
CA VAL A 167 15.82 -13.87 -20.25
C VAL A 167 16.59 -14.19 -18.97
N LYS A 168 17.17 -15.40 -18.85
CA LYS A 168 18.05 -15.75 -17.73
C LYS A 168 19.19 -14.73 -17.56
N ALA A 169 19.86 -14.34 -18.65
CA ALA A 169 20.95 -13.37 -18.57
C ALA A 169 20.47 -11.98 -18.10
N ILE A 170 19.30 -11.52 -18.55
CA ILE A 170 18.71 -10.26 -18.10
C ILE A 170 18.40 -10.31 -16.60
N LEU A 171 17.70 -11.35 -16.14
CA LEU A 171 17.30 -11.48 -14.73
C LEU A 171 18.53 -11.56 -13.80
N LEU A 172 19.56 -12.34 -14.17
CA LEU A 172 20.82 -12.40 -13.41
C LEU A 172 21.56 -11.06 -13.36
N ASN A 173 21.53 -10.27 -14.44
CA ASN A 173 22.12 -8.94 -14.45
C ASN A 173 21.37 -7.97 -13.54
N ILE A 174 20.04 -8.07 -13.46
CA ILE A 174 19.22 -7.25 -12.54
C ILE A 174 19.58 -7.57 -11.09
N CYS A 175 19.63 -8.85 -10.70
CA CYS A 175 20.01 -9.24 -9.35
C CYS A 175 21.41 -8.75 -8.99
N LYS A 176 22.38 -8.93 -9.90
CA LYS A 176 23.75 -8.46 -9.72
C LYS A 176 23.83 -6.94 -9.59
N GLY A 177 23.06 -6.20 -10.39
CA GLY A 177 23.00 -4.74 -10.33
C GLY A 177 22.45 -4.20 -9.01
N ASN A 178 21.60 -4.98 -8.34
CA ASN A 178 20.98 -4.65 -7.05
C ASN A 178 21.67 -5.29 -5.85
N ASP A 179 22.75 -6.07 -6.06
CA ASP A 179 23.42 -6.87 -5.03
C ASP A 179 22.42 -7.73 -4.20
N ASN A 180 21.41 -8.28 -4.88
CA ASN A 180 20.31 -9.00 -4.24
C ASN A 180 19.86 -10.20 -5.08
N ASP A 181 20.17 -11.40 -4.58
CA ASP A 181 19.83 -12.66 -5.24
C ASP A 181 18.41 -13.17 -4.95
N ASP A 182 17.69 -12.51 -4.03
CA ASP A 182 16.33 -12.89 -3.63
C ASP A 182 15.25 -12.19 -4.46
N ILE A 183 15.62 -11.27 -5.35
CA ILE A 183 14.70 -10.67 -6.33
C ILE A 183 14.13 -11.79 -7.21
N SER A 184 12.79 -11.90 -7.22
CA SER A 184 12.10 -12.93 -7.98
C SER A 184 11.68 -12.45 -9.37
N ASN A 185 11.39 -13.42 -10.25
CA ASN A 185 10.79 -13.16 -11.56
C ASN A 185 9.45 -12.40 -11.46
N VAL A 186 8.66 -12.68 -10.43
CA VAL A 186 7.37 -12.03 -10.20
C VAL A 186 7.59 -10.56 -9.89
N MET A 187 8.51 -10.23 -8.97
CA MET A 187 8.84 -8.85 -8.61
C MET A 187 9.27 -8.02 -9.83
N ILE A 188 10.16 -8.55 -10.66
CA ILE A 188 10.67 -7.84 -11.84
C ILE A 188 9.57 -7.61 -12.89
N LEU A 189 8.74 -8.62 -13.15
CA LEU A 189 7.65 -8.48 -14.10
C LEU A 189 6.60 -7.48 -13.62
N ASP A 190 6.32 -7.49 -12.32
CA ASP A 190 5.36 -6.57 -11.69
C ASP A 190 5.86 -5.11 -11.74
N GLU A 191 7.14 -4.86 -11.47
CA GLU A 191 7.76 -3.55 -11.61
C GLU A 191 7.66 -3.00 -13.05
N LEU A 192 7.98 -3.82 -14.05
CA LEU A 192 7.88 -3.42 -15.46
C LEU A 192 6.43 -3.21 -15.92
N GLU A 193 5.50 -4.02 -15.40
CA GLU A 193 4.08 -3.83 -15.67
C GLU A 193 3.58 -2.51 -15.08
N ASN A 194 4.04 -2.15 -13.88
CA ASN A 194 3.74 -0.87 -13.25
C ASN A 194 4.26 0.32 -14.07
N ASP A 195 5.47 0.26 -14.62
CA ASP A 195 5.99 1.31 -15.51
C ASP A 195 5.19 1.40 -16.82
N ILE A 196 4.80 0.27 -17.40
CA ILE A 196 3.92 0.25 -18.57
C ILE A 196 2.57 0.93 -18.27
N ASN A 197 1.98 0.64 -17.11
CA ASN A 197 0.72 1.23 -16.68
C ASN A 197 0.84 2.76 -16.53
N LYS A 198 1.97 3.27 -16.01
CA LYS A 198 2.24 4.72 -15.96
C LYS A 198 2.27 5.34 -17.36
N PHE A 199 2.92 4.69 -18.34
CA PHE A 199 2.94 5.19 -19.72
C PHE A 199 1.55 5.19 -20.37
N GLU A 200 0.74 4.16 -20.11
CA GLU A 200 -0.63 4.09 -20.65
C GLU A 200 -1.58 5.10 -20.02
N ALA A 201 -1.28 5.57 -18.80
CA ALA A 201 -2.06 6.59 -18.11
C ALA A 201 -2.04 7.96 -18.80
N VAL A 202 -1.20 8.20 -19.81
CA VAL A 202 -1.26 9.43 -20.62
C VAL A 202 -2.59 9.54 -21.37
N ASP A 203 -2.99 8.45 -22.03
CA ASP A 203 -4.13 8.44 -22.95
C ASP A 203 -5.36 7.76 -22.34
N LYS A 204 -5.16 6.85 -21.40
CA LYS A 204 -6.22 5.99 -20.86
C LYS A 204 -6.45 6.28 -19.39
N ALA A 205 -7.72 6.51 -19.04
CA ALA A 205 -8.11 6.60 -17.64
C ALA A 205 -7.75 5.32 -16.88
N PRO A 206 -7.24 5.41 -15.64
CA PRO A 206 -6.93 4.24 -14.83
C PRO A 206 -8.17 3.39 -14.58
N ARG A 207 -7.96 2.10 -14.30
CA ARG A 207 -9.04 1.20 -13.90
C ARG A 207 -9.52 1.57 -12.50
N GLU A 208 -10.84 1.60 -12.31
CA GLU A 208 -11.48 1.75 -11.01
C GLU A 208 -11.57 0.39 -10.30
N PHE A 209 -10.50 -0.04 -9.63
CA PHE A 209 -10.42 -1.38 -9.02
C PHE A 209 -11.44 -1.61 -7.90
N ARG A 210 -11.81 -0.54 -7.19
CA ARG A 210 -12.60 -0.60 -5.97
C ARG A 210 -14.09 -0.70 -6.20
N ASN A 211 -14.62 -0.06 -7.25
CA ASN A 211 -16.05 0.14 -7.46
C ASN A 211 -16.86 -1.17 -7.43
N GLU A 212 -16.30 -2.24 -8.01
CA GLU A 212 -16.97 -3.53 -8.05
C GLU A 212 -16.87 -4.32 -6.73
N ILE A 213 -15.86 -4.04 -5.90
CA ILE A 213 -15.49 -4.83 -4.71
C ILE A 213 -16.00 -4.16 -3.44
N VAL A 214 -15.57 -2.92 -3.17
CA VAL A 214 -15.85 -2.23 -1.90
C VAL A 214 -17.30 -1.76 -1.83
N GLN A 215 -17.85 -1.33 -2.97
CA GLN A 215 -19.24 -0.87 -3.13
C GLN A 215 -19.63 0.27 -2.16
N ASP A 216 -18.67 1.11 -1.78
CA ASP A 216 -18.91 2.35 -1.03
C ASP A 216 -19.18 3.53 -1.96
N ASN A 217 -19.74 4.61 -1.41
CA ASN A 217 -19.74 5.93 -2.01
C ASN A 217 -18.44 6.67 -1.63
N TYR A 218 -17.43 6.57 -2.48
CA TYR A 218 -16.12 7.18 -2.24
C TYR A 218 -16.17 8.70 -1.99
N ASN A 219 -17.14 9.41 -2.58
CA ASN A 219 -17.25 10.86 -2.46
C ASN A 219 -17.98 11.32 -1.19
N ASP A 220 -18.35 10.41 -0.30
CA ASP A 220 -18.96 10.72 1.00
C ASP A 220 -18.16 10.09 2.14
N ILE A 221 -17.45 10.92 2.91
CA ILE A 221 -16.70 10.51 4.11
C ILE A 221 -17.61 9.92 5.21
N ASN A 222 -18.92 10.18 5.17
CA ASN A 222 -19.87 9.66 6.14
C ASN A 222 -20.41 8.28 5.75
N ASP A 223 -20.19 7.83 4.51
CA ASP A 223 -20.42 6.46 4.13
C ASP A 223 -19.32 5.57 4.72
N LYS A 224 -19.62 5.12 5.94
CA LYS A 224 -18.74 4.33 6.81
C LYS A 224 -19.23 2.89 6.84
N PHE A 225 -18.45 2.01 7.47
CA PHE A 225 -18.83 0.62 7.72
C PHE A 225 -18.96 -0.22 6.43
N TYR A 226 -18.07 0.07 5.47
CA TYR A 226 -17.68 -0.84 4.40
C TYR A 226 -16.39 -1.58 4.78
N GLY A 227 -15.96 -2.52 3.95
CA GLY A 227 -14.82 -3.38 4.25
C GLY A 227 -15.24 -4.77 4.70
N ASN A 228 -14.26 -5.52 5.21
CA ASN A 228 -14.46 -6.81 5.84
C ASN A 228 -13.36 -7.11 6.88
N GLN A 229 -13.46 -8.26 7.54
CA GLN A 229 -12.54 -8.74 8.56
C GLN A 229 -11.25 -9.39 8.01
N ASN A 230 -11.12 -9.53 6.69
CA ASN A 230 -9.97 -10.21 6.08
C ASN A 230 -8.75 -9.28 5.96
N VAL A 231 -7.99 -9.16 7.05
CA VAL A 231 -6.81 -8.28 7.13
C VAL A 231 -5.53 -8.87 6.54
N MET A 232 -5.54 -10.15 6.12
CA MET A 232 -4.38 -10.81 5.51
C MET A 232 -4.49 -10.81 3.98
N VAL A 233 -5.67 -11.14 3.45
CA VAL A 233 -5.98 -11.30 2.02
C VAL A 233 -5.16 -12.39 1.32
N SER A 234 -3.86 -12.20 1.17
CA SER A 234 -2.91 -13.15 0.57
C SER A 234 -1.52 -12.97 1.18
N ASN A 235 -0.64 -13.97 1.06
CA ASN A 235 0.74 -13.87 1.56
C ASN A 235 1.50 -12.71 0.89
N THR A 236 1.26 -12.47 -0.40
CA THR A 236 1.88 -11.38 -1.15
C THR A 236 1.39 -10.03 -0.65
N SER A 237 0.07 -9.87 -0.52
CA SER A 237 -0.53 -8.64 0.01
C SER A 237 -0.04 -8.32 1.42
N ALA A 238 0.06 -9.33 2.30
CA ALA A 238 0.41 -9.13 3.69
C ALA A 238 1.92 -8.89 3.95
N LEU A 239 2.79 -9.04 2.94
CA LEU A 239 4.24 -9.09 3.14
C LEU A 239 4.79 -7.80 3.77
N HIS A 240 4.39 -6.63 3.25
CA HIS A 240 4.92 -5.34 3.70
C HIS A 240 4.50 -5.04 5.15
N GLY A 241 3.21 -5.15 5.47
CA GLY A 241 2.74 -4.93 6.84
C GLY A 241 3.24 -5.98 7.83
N THR A 242 3.48 -7.23 7.40
CA THR A 242 4.13 -8.27 8.23
C THR A 242 5.56 -7.87 8.58
N HIS A 243 6.34 -7.42 7.60
CA HIS A 243 7.71 -6.96 7.82
C HIS A 243 7.76 -5.77 8.80
N VAL A 244 6.90 -4.77 8.59
CA VAL A 244 6.77 -3.61 9.50
C VAL A 244 6.36 -4.05 10.91
N SER A 245 5.38 -4.95 11.04
CA SER A 245 4.90 -5.46 12.33
C SER A 245 5.98 -6.24 13.09
N GLY A 246 6.83 -6.99 12.36
CA GLY A 246 7.97 -7.69 12.95
C GLY A 246 8.99 -6.76 13.58
N ILE A 247 9.37 -5.68 12.88
CA ILE A 247 10.26 -4.66 13.43
C ILE A 247 9.67 -4.06 14.71
N ILE A 248 8.36 -3.80 14.74
CA ILE A 248 7.71 -3.22 15.91
C ILE A 248 7.72 -4.20 17.09
N GLY A 249 7.32 -5.45 16.90
CA GLY A 249 6.92 -6.31 18.02
C GLY A 249 7.06 -7.81 17.84
N ALA A 250 7.86 -8.31 16.89
CA ALA A 250 8.18 -9.75 16.82
C ALA A 250 8.60 -10.31 18.19
N VAL A 251 8.16 -11.53 18.48
CA VAL A 251 8.23 -12.10 19.83
C VAL A 251 9.68 -12.31 20.23
N ARG A 252 10.14 -11.49 21.17
CA ARG A 252 11.53 -11.54 21.61
C ARG A 252 11.89 -12.84 22.32
N GLY A 253 13.04 -13.43 21.97
CA GLY A 253 13.64 -14.56 22.67
C GLY A 253 12.89 -15.90 22.53
N ASN A 254 12.03 -16.05 21.52
CA ASN A 254 11.34 -17.31 21.20
C ASN A 254 12.18 -18.27 20.34
N GLY A 255 13.34 -17.84 19.83
CA GLY A 255 14.22 -18.64 18.96
C GLY A 255 13.73 -18.78 17.52
N VAL A 256 12.77 -17.95 17.09
CA VAL A 256 12.22 -17.89 15.73
C VAL A 256 12.48 -16.49 15.17
N GLY A 257 12.75 -16.38 13.87
CA GLY A 257 12.83 -15.08 13.19
C GLY A 257 13.78 -14.08 13.85
N MET A 258 13.23 -12.98 14.38
CA MET A 258 13.99 -11.87 14.95
C MET A 258 13.32 -11.24 16.17
N ASP A 259 14.10 -10.50 16.97
CA ASP A 259 13.58 -9.78 18.12
C ASP A 259 13.03 -8.40 17.71
N GLY A 260 11.71 -8.19 17.84
CA GLY A 260 11.08 -6.89 17.63
C GLY A 260 11.56 -5.82 18.62
N VAL A 261 11.43 -4.54 18.27
CA VAL A 261 11.93 -3.42 19.09
C VAL A 261 11.22 -3.34 20.45
N ALA A 262 9.90 -3.53 20.48
CA ALA A 262 9.09 -3.42 21.69
C ALA A 262 8.62 -4.78 22.21
N ASP A 263 8.67 -4.98 23.53
CA ASP A 263 8.40 -6.26 24.19
C ASP A 263 6.99 -6.40 24.78
N ASN A 264 6.25 -5.30 24.92
CA ASN A 264 4.89 -5.28 25.48
C ASN A 264 3.91 -4.49 24.60
N VAL A 265 3.77 -4.93 23.36
CA VAL A 265 2.84 -4.34 22.38
C VAL A 265 1.82 -5.36 21.89
N ARG A 266 0.73 -4.84 21.31
CA ARG A 266 -0.24 -5.61 20.53
C ARG A 266 -0.44 -4.94 19.17
N ILE A 267 -0.30 -5.69 18.09
CA ILE A 267 -0.39 -5.15 16.73
C ILE A 267 -1.82 -5.24 16.22
N MET A 268 -2.47 -4.10 16.04
CA MET A 268 -3.77 -4.00 15.37
C MET A 268 -3.54 -3.83 13.88
N THR A 269 -4.09 -4.74 13.08
CA THR A 269 -3.88 -4.74 11.63
C THR A 269 -5.00 -3.97 10.94
N VAL A 270 -4.66 -2.85 10.28
CA VAL A 270 -5.64 -2.06 9.55
C VAL A 270 -5.23 -2.02 8.08
N ARG A 271 -5.94 -2.76 7.23
CA ARG A 271 -5.64 -2.80 5.80
C ARG A 271 -6.32 -1.63 5.09
N ALA A 272 -5.53 -0.74 4.50
CA ALA A 272 -5.99 0.41 3.72
C ALA A 272 -5.06 0.79 2.56
N VAL A 273 -3.96 0.05 2.36
CA VAL A 273 -2.96 0.32 1.32
C VAL A 273 -2.96 -0.83 0.30
N PRO A 274 -3.34 -0.59 -0.97
CA PRO A 274 -3.22 -1.58 -2.04
C PRO A 274 -1.81 -1.58 -2.65
N ASP A 275 -1.54 -2.48 -3.59
CA ASP A 275 -0.46 -2.34 -4.58
C ASP A 275 -0.86 -1.23 -5.57
N GLY A 276 -0.43 -0.01 -5.27
CA GLY A 276 -0.88 1.25 -5.87
C GLY A 276 -0.93 2.34 -4.80
N ASP A 277 -1.56 3.48 -5.11
CA ASP A 277 -1.75 4.55 -4.12
C ASP A 277 -3.05 4.35 -3.35
N GLU A 278 -2.98 4.51 -2.03
CA GLU A 278 -4.12 4.48 -1.13
C GLU A 278 -5.11 5.63 -1.36
N HIS A 279 -6.35 5.41 -0.94
CA HIS A 279 -7.43 6.38 -1.08
C HIS A 279 -7.62 7.20 0.22
N ASP A 280 -7.78 8.51 0.11
CA ASP A 280 -7.83 9.43 1.27
C ASP A 280 -8.98 9.09 2.25
N LYS A 281 -10.14 8.65 1.71
CA LYS A 281 -11.28 8.21 2.52
C LYS A 281 -10.91 7.02 3.41
N ASP A 282 -10.26 6.00 2.85
CA ASP A 282 -9.86 4.80 3.60
C ASP A 282 -8.86 5.14 4.68
N ILE A 283 -7.85 5.96 4.38
CA ILE A 283 -6.85 6.38 5.36
C ILE A 283 -7.50 7.18 6.49
N ALA A 284 -8.39 8.11 6.16
CA ALA A 284 -9.11 8.88 7.17
C ALA A 284 -9.95 7.98 8.10
N LEU A 285 -10.67 7.01 7.55
CA LEU A 285 -11.48 6.07 8.33
C LEU A 285 -10.63 5.05 9.09
N ALA A 286 -9.50 4.60 8.53
CA ALA A 286 -8.53 3.71 9.17
C ALA A 286 -7.88 4.35 10.40
N ILE A 287 -7.48 5.63 10.31
CA ILE A 287 -6.95 6.39 11.44
C ILE A 287 -8.00 6.50 12.56
N ARG A 288 -9.26 6.79 12.20
CA ARG A 288 -10.36 6.87 13.16
C ARG A 288 -10.63 5.53 13.82
N TYR A 289 -10.74 4.46 13.04
CA TYR A 289 -10.89 3.09 13.52
C TYR A 289 -9.82 2.71 14.54
N ALA A 290 -8.54 2.93 14.20
CA ALA A 290 -7.44 2.64 15.10
C ALA A 290 -7.54 3.42 16.42
N ALA A 291 -7.84 4.72 16.35
CA ALA A 291 -8.00 5.56 17.54
C ALA A 291 -9.22 5.17 18.38
N ASP A 292 -10.32 4.75 17.75
CA ASP A 292 -11.56 4.32 18.40
C ASP A 292 -11.38 2.97 19.11
N ASN A 293 -10.59 2.07 18.52
CA ASN A 293 -10.23 0.78 19.10
C ASN A 293 -9.01 0.83 20.04
N GLY A 294 -8.60 2.04 20.44
CA GLY A 294 -7.68 2.23 21.57
C GLY A 294 -6.18 2.17 21.22
N ALA A 295 -5.82 2.20 19.94
CA ALA A 295 -4.43 2.36 19.53
C ALA A 295 -3.81 3.60 20.20
N LYS A 296 -2.56 3.48 20.65
CA LYS A 296 -1.77 4.60 21.18
C LYS A 296 -0.70 5.07 20.22
N VAL A 297 -0.34 4.21 19.27
CA VAL A 297 0.55 4.53 18.16
C VAL A 297 -0.11 4.03 16.88
N ILE A 298 -0.08 4.84 15.83
CA ILE A 298 -0.48 4.45 14.47
C ILE A 298 0.77 4.57 13.60
N ASN A 299 1.22 3.45 13.06
CA ASN A 299 2.29 3.38 12.07
C ASN A 299 1.67 3.42 10.66
N MET A 300 2.19 4.33 9.82
CA MET A 300 1.77 4.56 8.44
C MET A 300 2.99 4.48 7.52
N SER A 301 3.41 3.26 7.19
CA SER A 301 4.57 2.95 6.33
C SER A 301 4.23 3.05 4.83
N PHE A 302 3.36 3.97 4.47
CA PHE A 302 2.97 4.29 3.10
C PHE A 302 3.14 5.79 2.88
N GLY A 303 3.05 6.23 1.63
CA GLY A 303 2.91 7.63 1.29
C GLY A 303 2.75 7.84 -0.20
N LYS A 304 2.11 8.93 -0.57
CA LYS A 304 1.80 9.28 -1.96
C LYS A 304 2.02 10.76 -2.26
N GLY A 305 2.19 11.08 -3.54
CA GLY A 305 2.45 12.45 -4.00
C GLY A 305 1.22 13.36 -4.11
N PHE A 306 0.01 12.84 -3.90
CA PHE A 306 -1.26 13.54 -4.13
C PHE A 306 -2.30 13.16 -3.07
N SER A 307 -3.08 14.12 -2.58
CA SER A 307 -4.17 13.88 -1.62
C SER A 307 -5.32 14.85 -1.91
N PRO A 308 -6.17 14.56 -2.91
CA PRO A 308 -7.27 15.45 -3.30
C PRO A 308 -8.24 15.73 -2.15
N GLU A 309 -8.42 14.77 -1.24
CA GLU A 309 -9.29 14.89 -0.08
C GLU A 309 -8.49 15.03 1.22
N LYS A 310 -7.32 15.70 1.16
CA LYS A 310 -6.42 15.93 2.30
C LYS A 310 -7.14 16.36 3.58
N LYS A 311 -8.20 17.16 3.45
CA LYS A 311 -9.00 17.61 4.60
C LYS A 311 -9.56 16.44 5.43
N TRP A 312 -9.98 15.35 4.81
CA TRP A 312 -10.48 14.17 5.53
C TRP A 312 -9.38 13.52 6.36
N VAL A 313 -8.19 13.38 5.78
CA VAL A 313 -7.01 12.82 6.45
C VAL A 313 -6.58 13.74 7.59
N ASP A 314 -6.47 15.06 7.35
CA ASP A 314 -6.11 16.05 8.39
C ASP A 314 -7.10 16.03 9.57
N ASP A 315 -8.40 15.96 9.29
CA ASP A 315 -9.43 15.91 10.32
C ASP A 315 -9.37 14.58 11.11
N ALA A 316 -8.97 13.47 10.48
CA ALA A 316 -8.71 12.20 11.15
C ALA A 316 -7.44 12.23 12.02
N VAL A 317 -6.36 12.87 11.54
CA VAL A 317 -5.12 13.08 12.31
C VAL A 317 -5.40 13.91 13.55
N LYS A 318 -6.10 15.04 13.42
CA LYS A 318 -6.52 15.88 14.58
C LYS A 318 -7.39 15.08 15.56
N TYR A 319 -8.27 14.23 15.04
CA TYR A 319 -9.11 13.38 15.87
C TYR A 319 -8.27 12.38 16.69
N ALA A 320 -7.36 11.65 16.05
CA ALA A 320 -6.45 10.72 16.72
C ALA A 320 -5.56 11.45 17.74
N GLN A 321 -5.04 12.64 17.39
CA GLN A 321 -4.28 13.48 18.33
C GLN A 321 -5.12 13.89 19.54
N SER A 322 -6.40 14.25 19.37
CA SER A 322 -7.27 14.60 20.50
C SER A 322 -7.53 13.43 21.45
N LYS A 323 -7.31 12.18 20.98
CA LYS A 323 -7.33 10.96 21.78
C LYS A 323 -5.96 10.56 22.36
N GLY A 324 -4.95 11.40 22.17
CA GLY A 324 -3.58 11.17 22.65
C GLY A 324 -2.85 10.06 21.89
N VAL A 325 -3.18 9.86 20.60
CA VAL A 325 -2.53 8.88 19.74
C VAL A 325 -1.33 9.51 19.04
N LEU A 326 -0.19 8.83 19.05
CA LEU A 326 1.00 9.20 18.25
C LEU A 326 0.86 8.62 16.84
N LEU A 327 1.04 9.46 15.81
CA LEU A 327 1.08 9.02 14.42
C LEU A 327 2.51 9.09 13.90
N VAL A 328 2.98 8.02 13.26
CA VAL A 328 4.32 7.91 12.69
C VAL A 328 4.19 7.57 11.22
N HIS A 329 4.78 8.40 10.35
CA HIS A 329 4.69 8.29 8.90
C HIS A 329 6.09 8.29 8.28
N ALA A 330 6.27 7.51 7.22
CA ALA A 330 7.51 7.44 6.47
C ALA A 330 7.76 8.72 5.64
N ALA A 331 9.02 9.13 5.49
CA ALA A 331 9.39 10.30 4.69
C ALA A 331 9.24 10.09 3.16
N GLY A 332 8.98 8.86 2.71
CA GLY A 332 9.01 8.47 1.30
C GLY A 332 10.42 8.09 0.81
N ASN A 333 10.46 7.44 -0.35
CA ASN A 333 11.67 6.78 -0.87
C ASN A 333 12.27 7.47 -2.11
N SER A 334 11.74 8.63 -2.48
CA SER A 334 12.06 9.31 -3.75
C SER A 334 13.31 10.20 -3.71
N HIS A 335 14.06 10.20 -2.60
CA HIS A 335 15.22 11.09 -2.39
C HIS A 335 14.89 12.58 -2.60
N GLN A 336 13.66 12.98 -2.29
CA GLN A 336 13.17 14.35 -2.47
C GLN A 336 13.28 15.16 -1.17
N ASN A 337 13.44 16.48 -1.32
CA ASN A 337 13.34 17.40 -0.21
C ASN A 337 11.86 17.61 0.16
N LEU A 338 11.47 17.20 1.37
CA LEU A 338 10.09 17.33 1.88
C LEU A 338 9.69 18.76 2.23
N ASP A 339 10.66 19.69 2.34
CA ASP A 339 10.35 21.12 2.51
C ASP A 339 9.75 21.72 1.22
N THR A 340 10.00 21.09 0.07
CA THR A 340 9.60 21.58 -1.26
C THR A 340 8.72 20.60 -2.03
N THR A 341 8.57 19.37 -1.54
CA THR A 341 7.84 18.29 -2.22
C THR A 341 6.92 17.60 -1.23
N TYR A 342 5.71 17.28 -1.66
CA TYR A 342 4.74 16.63 -0.79
C TYR A 342 4.87 15.11 -0.83
N ASN A 343 4.93 14.52 0.36
CA ASN A 343 4.65 13.11 0.63
C ASN A 343 3.53 13.07 1.68
N PHE A 344 2.35 12.60 1.31
CA PHE A 344 1.19 12.56 2.19
C PHE A 344 1.11 11.23 2.95
N PRO A 345 0.61 11.22 4.20
CA PRO A 345 0.11 12.36 4.97
C PRO A 345 1.20 13.34 5.44
N THR A 346 1.01 14.63 5.22
CA THR A 346 1.91 15.68 5.71
C THR A 346 1.49 16.12 7.12
N PRO A 347 2.38 16.78 7.89
CA PRO A 347 1.99 17.47 9.12
C PRO A 347 0.79 18.41 8.91
N VAL A 348 -0.03 18.54 9.94
CA VAL A 348 -1.30 19.27 9.97
C VAL A 348 -1.13 20.69 10.48
#